data_AF-A0A090S2V9-F1
#
_entry.id   AF-A0A090S2V9-F1
#
_cell.length_a   1.000
_cell.length_b   1.000
_cell.length_c   1.000
_cell.angle_alpha   90.00
_cell.angle_beta   90.00
_cell.angle_gamma   90.00
#
_symmetry.space_group_name_H-M   'P 1'
#
loop_
_entity.id
_entity.type
_entity.pdbx_description
1 polymer ?
#
loop_
_entity_poly.entity_id
_entity_poly.type
_entity_poly.pdbx_seq_one_letter_code
_entity_poly.pdbx_strand_id
1 'polypeptide(L)'
;MNTPLPPKTSMMWVNSKNTFEETTETYGQDGNLISLTEKSDLPSDHIDGSPPERSMFWEGETKKIEIEESEPNVRDYTKKEPEDEVATVNFIPVRYAIDEIEDDDTQPFGLPEGWKGSGPARLTNHSYTLRQLRDGWLYIYDAKSKSLDEYNVEGNKITQYKLGMAENIDTNIVRGAEQEKKTYLSYPEGSVLSLCFSIHRWSWTFFEMVANSPDKHIGRMQTVVLDKVENQSHIGSIDALSEVADIENAVCDDQRFAFSCLLTKAPKDSDSPPAKLKPVAIIDDLTSSLPEEETAYVVAINDHKADIEDLATTLRALPANFECLRSNSAISGCLCRQSCSSVCLVPRKTLTFHAL
;
A
#
# COMPACT_ATOMS: atom_id res chain seq x y z
N MET A 1 -6.16 25.67 40.78
CA MET A 1 -5.39 26.13 39.61
C MET A 1 -4.19 25.21 39.49
N ASN A 2 -4.07 24.45 38.41
CA ASN A 2 -2.90 23.60 38.18
C ASN A 2 -1.73 24.50 37.79
N THR A 3 -0.83 24.74 38.72
CA THR A 3 0.46 25.36 38.40
C THR A 3 1.21 24.41 37.47
N PRO A 4 1.81 24.88 36.37
CA PRO A 4 2.60 24.03 35.46
C PRO A 4 3.93 23.56 36.07
N LEU A 5 4.15 23.81 37.37
CA LEU A 5 5.34 23.44 38.11
C LEU A 5 5.21 22.00 38.62
N PRO A 6 6.28 21.20 38.54
CA PRO A 6 6.29 19.85 39.09
C PRO A 6 6.03 19.91 40.61
N PRO A 7 5.39 18.88 41.18
CA PRO A 7 5.02 18.87 42.59
C PRO A 7 6.24 19.08 43.51
N LYS A 8 6.04 19.68 44.69
CA LYS A 8 7.11 20.04 45.64
C LYS A 8 7.98 18.84 46.06
N THR A 9 7.43 17.63 46.03
CA THR A 9 8.13 16.37 46.33
C THR A 9 8.88 15.77 45.13
N SER A 10 8.88 16.43 43.98
CA SER A 10 9.58 15.97 42.79
C SER A 10 11.09 16.00 43.00
N MET A 11 11.78 14.94 42.57
CA MET A 11 13.24 14.87 42.57
C MET A 11 13.91 15.97 41.74
N MET A 12 13.16 16.65 40.86
CA MET A 12 13.65 17.81 40.10
C MET A 12 14.23 18.91 40.99
N TRP A 13 13.72 19.07 42.21
CA TRP A 13 14.15 20.11 43.15
C TRP A 13 15.44 19.77 43.92
N VAL A 14 15.92 18.52 43.82
CA VAL A 14 17.14 18.07 44.51
C VAL A 14 18.39 18.64 43.82
N ASN A 15 18.32 18.81 42.49
CA ASN A 15 19.43 19.25 41.65
C ASN A 15 19.18 20.62 40.99
N SER A 16 18.03 21.26 41.25
CA SER A 16 17.75 22.59 40.73
C SER A 16 18.52 23.65 41.51
N LYS A 17 19.06 24.65 40.80
CA LYS A 17 19.71 25.81 41.46
C LYS A 17 18.74 26.62 42.33
N ASN A 18 17.45 26.64 41.95
CA ASN A 18 16.42 27.43 42.62
C ASN A 18 15.47 26.52 43.40
N THR A 19 14.93 27.01 44.51
CA THR A 19 13.98 26.25 45.35
C THR A 19 12.56 26.28 44.77
N PHE A 20 11.72 25.31 45.16
CA PHE A 20 10.31 25.26 44.72
C PHE A 20 9.56 26.56 45.05
N GLU A 21 9.77 27.10 46.26
CA GLU A 21 9.08 28.31 46.74
C GLU A 21 9.47 29.55 45.94
N GLU A 22 10.77 29.73 45.70
CA GLU A 22 11.29 30.80 44.86
C GLU A 22 10.76 30.71 43.42
N THR A 23 10.72 29.50 42.85
CA THR A 23 10.20 29.27 41.50
C THR A 23 8.69 29.54 41.40
N THR A 24 7.92 29.23 42.45
CA THR A 24 6.49 29.56 42.50
C THR A 24 6.23 31.05 42.61
N GLU A 25 7.06 31.78 43.36
CA GLU A 25 6.95 33.23 43.50
C GLU A 25 7.29 33.95 42.19
N THR A 26 8.39 33.57 41.53
CA THR A 26 8.76 34.14 40.23
C THR A 26 7.72 33.84 39.17
N TYR A 27 7.16 32.62 39.13
CA TYR A 27 6.06 32.31 38.23
C TYR A 27 4.79 33.11 38.52
N GLY A 28 4.47 33.33 39.81
CA GLY A 28 3.33 34.14 40.23
C GLY A 28 3.47 35.62 39.83
N GLN A 29 4.70 36.13 39.75
CA GLN A 29 4.99 37.51 39.35
C GLN A 29 5.09 37.67 37.83
N ASP A 30 5.85 36.81 37.14
CA ASP A 30 6.19 36.95 35.73
C ASP A 30 5.25 36.17 34.78
N GLY A 31 4.46 35.24 35.32
CA GLY A 31 3.65 34.29 34.54
C GLY A 31 4.47 33.28 33.72
N ASN A 32 5.81 33.33 33.81
CA ASN A 32 6.76 32.44 33.16
C ASN A 32 8.06 32.32 33.99
N LEU A 33 8.98 31.44 33.60
CA LEU A 33 10.24 31.15 34.32
C LEU A 33 11.50 31.54 33.53
N ILE A 34 11.37 32.40 32.53
CA ILE A 34 12.47 32.73 31.60
C ILE A 34 13.57 33.50 32.34
N SER A 35 13.21 34.30 33.34
CA SER A 35 14.11 35.07 34.21
C SER A 35 15.07 34.20 35.04
N LEU A 36 14.72 32.93 35.29
CA LEU A 36 15.51 31.98 36.06
C LEU A 36 16.41 31.08 35.20
N THR A 37 16.36 31.21 33.86
CA THR A 37 17.15 30.40 32.93
C THR A 37 18.42 31.16 32.50
N GLU A 38 19.56 30.85 33.10
CA GLU A 38 20.86 31.31 32.59
C GLU A 38 21.14 30.62 31.25
N LYS A 39 21.20 31.40 30.15
CA LYS A 39 21.75 30.91 28.89
C LYS A 39 23.27 31.01 28.93
N SER A 40 23.95 29.98 28.45
CA SER A 40 25.41 30.00 28.28
C SER A 40 25.77 30.83 27.03
N ASP A 41 26.69 31.78 27.19
CA ASP A 41 27.19 32.64 26.10
C ASP A 41 28.48 32.09 25.44
N LEU A 42 28.83 30.82 25.67
CA LEU A 42 30.02 30.22 25.05
C LEU A 42 29.70 29.67 23.65
N PRO A 43 30.55 29.93 22.63
CA PRO A 43 30.37 29.36 21.29
C PRO A 43 30.51 27.83 21.31
N SER A 44 29.74 27.16 20.46
CA SER A 44 29.66 25.70 20.35
C SER A 44 30.78 25.15 19.47
N ASP A 45 31.66 24.30 20.01
CA ASP A 45 32.75 23.64 19.28
C ASP A 45 32.36 22.28 18.65
N HIS A 46 31.12 22.11 18.20
CA HIS A 46 30.60 20.83 17.68
C HIS A 46 30.93 20.62 16.19
N ILE A 47 31.83 19.68 15.86
CA ILE A 47 32.13 19.26 14.48
C ILE A 47 31.45 17.95 14.03
N ASP A 48 30.96 17.09 14.93
CA ASP A 48 30.45 15.78 14.47
C ASP A 48 29.30 15.22 15.33
N GLY A 49 28.18 15.95 15.38
CA GLY A 49 26.84 15.46 15.73
C GLY A 49 26.64 14.73 17.07
N SER A 50 27.69 14.57 17.87
CA SER A 50 27.68 13.76 19.07
C SER A 50 27.32 14.64 20.28
N PRO A 51 26.43 14.15 21.17
CA PRO A 51 26.08 14.89 22.36
C PRO A 51 27.33 15.12 23.23
N PRO A 52 27.46 16.29 23.87
CA PRO A 52 28.65 16.64 24.65
C PRO A 52 28.87 15.67 25.81
N GLU A 53 30.13 15.45 26.20
CA GLU A 53 30.57 14.44 27.20
C GLU A 53 29.97 14.59 28.61
N ARG A 54 29.21 15.65 28.87
CA ARG A 54 28.47 15.87 30.13
C ARG A 54 26.96 15.63 30.02
N SER A 55 26.53 15.05 28.90
CA SER A 55 25.15 14.66 28.69
C SER A 55 24.74 13.52 29.63
N MET A 56 23.55 13.62 30.23
CA MET A 56 22.93 12.65 31.15
C MET A 56 22.74 11.23 30.53
N PHE A 57 23.14 11.03 29.27
CA PHE A 57 23.24 9.72 28.64
C PHE A 57 24.50 8.94 29.03
N TRP A 58 25.34 9.51 29.90
CA TRP A 58 26.53 8.88 30.43
C TRP A 58 26.57 8.99 31.95
N GLU A 59 26.05 7.99 32.67
CA GLU A 59 26.56 7.63 34.01
C GLU A 59 26.40 6.13 34.26
N GLY A 60 27.54 5.46 34.50
CA GLY A 60 27.62 4.06 34.88
C GLY A 60 28.90 3.43 34.34
N GLU A 61 29.86 3.20 35.23
CA GLU A 61 31.12 2.44 35.13
C GLU A 61 31.55 1.89 33.75
N THR A 62 32.83 2.09 33.42
CA THR A 62 33.57 1.52 32.29
C THR A 62 33.66 -0.01 32.31
N LYS A 63 32.53 -0.67 32.16
CA LYS A 63 32.42 -1.80 31.26
C LYS A 63 31.53 -1.31 30.15
N LYS A 64 32.00 -1.43 28.90
CA LYS A 64 31.11 -1.47 27.75
C LYS A 64 29.96 -2.36 28.22
N ILE A 65 28.74 -1.82 28.32
CA ILE A 65 27.58 -2.69 28.23
C ILE A 65 27.85 -3.34 26.90
N GLU A 66 28.34 -4.58 26.93
CA GLU A 66 27.99 -5.50 25.87
C GLU A 66 26.47 -5.40 25.91
N ILE A 67 25.96 -4.47 25.09
CA ILE A 67 24.81 -4.77 24.27
C ILE A 67 25.23 -6.16 23.84
N GLU A 68 24.58 -7.18 24.39
CA GLU A 68 24.33 -8.32 23.55
C GLU A 68 23.71 -7.63 22.33
N GLU A 69 24.57 -7.26 21.38
CA GLU A 69 24.33 -7.53 19.99
C GLU A 69 23.92 -8.98 20.11
N SER A 70 22.63 -9.20 20.36
CA SER A 70 21.96 -10.32 19.80
C SER A 70 22.37 -10.12 18.36
N GLU A 71 23.43 -10.84 17.96
CA GLU A 71 23.81 -10.97 16.56
C GLU A 71 22.47 -11.05 15.87
N PRO A 72 22.17 -10.15 14.90
CA PRO A 72 20.84 -10.07 14.32
C PRO A 72 20.45 -11.51 14.02
N ASN A 73 19.54 -12.08 14.82
CA ASN A 73 19.51 -13.53 14.98
C ASN A 73 19.18 -14.01 13.58
N VAL A 74 20.16 -14.58 12.88
CA VAL A 74 20.08 -14.74 11.43
C VAL A 74 18.91 -15.68 11.26
N ARG A 75 17.76 -15.09 10.91
CA ARG A 75 16.52 -15.82 10.90
C ARG A 75 16.71 -16.83 9.80
N ASP A 76 16.67 -18.08 10.19
CA ASP A 76 16.72 -19.17 9.25
C ASP A 76 15.41 -19.14 8.46
N TYR A 77 15.45 -18.47 7.30
CA TYR A 77 14.33 -18.34 6.37
C TYR A 77 13.89 -19.69 5.80
N THR A 78 14.59 -20.78 6.10
CA THR A 78 14.22 -22.13 5.69
C THR A 78 13.35 -22.87 6.70
N LYS A 79 13.22 -22.37 7.94
CA LYS A 79 12.39 -23.01 8.97
C LYS A 79 10.91 -22.74 8.72
N LYS A 80 10.21 -23.75 8.22
CA LYS A 80 8.76 -23.90 8.43
C LYS A 80 8.54 -24.56 9.80
N GLU A 81 7.71 -23.98 10.66
CA GLU A 81 7.17 -24.68 11.84
C GLU A 81 6.37 -25.92 11.36
N PRO A 82 6.34 -27.04 12.14
CA PRO A 82 5.93 -28.34 11.63
C PRO A 82 4.51 -28.37 11.07
N GLU A 83 4.38 -29.09 9.96
CA GLU A 83 3.18 -29.28 9.16
C GLU A 83 2.24 -30.26 9.89
N ASP A 84 1.11 -29.77 10.40
CA ASP A 84 -0.07 -30.63 10.48
C ASP A 84 -0.49 -30.94 9.03
N GLU A 85 -0.84 -32.19 8.72
CA GLU A 85 -1.35 -32.62 7.41
C GLU A 85 -2.69 -31.91 7.11
N VAL A 86 -2.59 -30.68 6.64
CA VAL A 86 -3.72 -29.84 6.22
C VAL A 86 -3.75 -29.85 4.71
N ALA A 87 -4.95 -29.96 4.14
CA ALA A 87 -5.14 -29.91 2.69
C ALA A 87 -4.50 -28.66 2.11
N THR A 88 -3.86 -28.79 0.94
CA THR A 88 -3.28 -27.66 0.21
C THR A 88 -4.38 -26.99 -0.62
N VAL A 89 -4.39 -25.66 -0.60
CA VAL A 89 -5.28 -24.82 -1.39
C VAL A 89 -4.44 -23.98 -2.33
N ASN A 90 -4.93 -23.84 -3.56
CA ASN A 90 -4.32 -23.00 -4.59
C ASN A 90 -5.12 -21.73 -4.80
N PHE A 91 -4.44 -20.66 -5.23
CA PHE A 91 -5.14 -19.50 -5.76
C PHE A 91 -4.37 -18.81 -6.88
N ILE A 92 -5.13 -18.16 -7.76
CA ILE A 92 -4.60 -17.31 -8.83
C ILE A 92 -4.81 -15.84 -8.42
N PRO A 93 -3.73 -15.06 -8.29
CA PRO A 93 -3.84 -13.66 -7.94
C PRO A 93 -4.27 -12.82 -9.14
N VAL A 94 -5.34 -12.06 -8.94
CA VAL A 94 -5.79 -10.99 -9.83
C VAL A 94 -5.68 -9.66 -9.09
N ARG A 95 -5.94 -8.54 -9.77
CA ARG A 95 -5.95 -7.22 -9.13
C ARG A 95 -7.30 -6.55 -9.28
N TYR A 96 -7.62 -5.69 -8.32
CA TYR A 96 -8.62 -4.66 -8.54
C TYR A 96 -8.09 -3.64 -9.54
N ALA A 97 -8.95 -3.21 -10.46
CA ALA A 97 -8.68 -2.15 -11.41
C ALA A 97 -9.91 -1.25 -11.54
N ILE A 98 -9.67 0.03 -11.82
CA ILE A 98 -10.75 0.95 -12.19
C ILE A 98 -11.30 0.51 -13.55
N ASP A 99 -12.62 0.35 -13.59
CA ASP A 99 -13.34 -0.13 -14.76
C ASP A 99 -13.45 0.95 -15.85
N GLU A 100 -13.89 0.53 -17.04
CA GLU A 100 -14.23 1.47 -18.09
C GLU A 100 -15.45 2.32 -17.71
N ILE A 101 -15.48 3.54 -18.22
CA ILE A 101 -16.64 4.42 -18.06
C ILE A 101 -17.61 4.05 -19.16
N GLU A 102 -18.87 3.79 -18.80
CA GLU A 102 -19.94 3.55 -19.78
C GLU A 102 -20.03 4.71 -20.78
N ASP A 103 -19.85 4.40 -22.06
CA ASP A 103 -20.07 5.31 -23.19
C ASP A 103 -20.81 4.58 -24.33
N ASP A 104 -20.97 5.24 -25.48
CA ASP A 104 -21.73 4.67 -26.61
C ASP A 104 -21.06 3.40 -27.20
N ASP A 105 -19.75 3.19 -26.97
CA ASP A 105 -18.93 2.14 -27.58
C ASP A 105 -18.39 1.12 -26.55
N THR A 106 -18.48 1.40 -25.25
CA THR A 106 -17.90 0.58 -24.16
C THR A 106 -18.91 0.33 -23.04
N GLN A 107 -18.95 -0.92 -22.57
CA GLN A 107 -19.75 -1.34 -21.43
C GLN A 107 -18.80 -1.73 -20.28
N PRO A 108 -19.00 -1.22 -19.05
CA PRO A 108 -18.20 -1.63 -17.90
C PRO A 108 -18.31 -3.14 -17.63
N PHE A 109 -17.20 -3.78 -17.25
CA PHE A 109 -17.15 -5.21 -16.99
C PHE A 109 -17.76 -5.56 -15.61
N GLY A 110 -17.56 -4.69 -14.62
CA GLY A 110 -17.99 -4.91 -13.24
C GLY A 110 -17.16 -5.95 -12.49
N LEU A 111 -17.60 -6.24 -11.26
CA LEU A 111 -17.06 -7.33 -10.45
C LEU A 111 -17.89 -8.60 -10.68
N PRO A 112 -17.31 -9.80 -10.50
CA PRO A 112 -18.01 -11.06 -10.70
C PRO A 112 -19.32 -11.18 -9.89
N GLU A 113 -20.27 -11.97 -10.38
CA GLU A 113 -21.54 -12.18 -9.69
C GLU A 113 -21.32 -12.76 -8.28
N GLY A 114 -21.93 -12.13 -7.27
CA GLY A 114 -21.78 -12.56 -5.87
C GLY A 114 -20.42 -12.20 -5.24
N TRP A 115 -19.54 -11.48 -5.95
CA TRP A 115 -18.25 -11.04 -5.44
C TRP A 115 -18.41 -10.13 -4.22
N LYS A 116 -17.58 -10.36 -3.19
CA LYS A 116 -17.58 -9.57 -1.97
C LYS A 116 -16.28 -8.79 -1.83
N GLY A 117 -16.41 -7.51 -1.50
CA GLY A 117 -15.28 -6.59 -1.41
C GLY A 117 -15.11 -5.76 -2.67
N SER A 118 -14.43 -4.64 -2.52
CA SER A 118 -14.14 -3.69 -3.58
C SER A 118 -12.65 -3.34 -3.56
N GLY A 119 -12.19 -2.62 -4.58
CA GLY A 119 -10.86 -2.02 -4.56
C GLY A 119 -10.66 -1.02 -3.42
N PRO A 120 -9.43 -0.51 -3.27
CA PRO A 120 -9.00 0.19 -2.07
C PRO A 120 -9.61 1.59 -1.88
N ALA A 121 -10.07 2.23 -2.97
CA ALA A 121 -10.69 3.54 -2.91
C ALA A 121 -12.23 3.45 -2.95
N ARG A 122 -12.91 4.45 -2.38
CA ARG A 122 -14.34 4.64 -2.60
C ARG A 122 -14.52 5.62 -3.75
N LEU A 123 -14.95 5.10 -4.89
CA LEU A 123 -15.13 5.86 -6.12
C LEU A 123 -16.62 6.17 -6.32
N THR A 124 -16.94 7.41 -6.72
CA THR A 124 -18.34 7.83 -6.98
C THR A 124 -18.71 7.71 -8.45
N ASN A 125 -17.76 7.99 -9.34
CA ASN A 125 -18.00 8.10 -10.79
C ASN A 125 -17.40 6.94 -11.58
N HIS A 126 -16.76 5.99 -10.91
CA HIS A 126 -16.15 4.82 -11.54
C HIS A 126 -16.46 3.58 -10.69
N SER A 127 -16.60 2.44 -11.34
CA SER A 127 -16.65 1.12 -10.72
C SER A 127 -15.27 0.48 -10.67
N TYR A 128 -15.15 -0.59 -9.89
CA TYR A 128 -14.02 -1.51 -9.97
C TYR A 128 -14.41 -2.72 -10.82
N THR A 129 -13.41 -3.30 -11.47
CA THR A 129 -13.45 -4.61 -12.10
C THR A 129 -12.21 -5.42 -11.67
N LEU A 130 -12.16 -6.70 -12.03
CA LEU A 130 -10.99 -7.55 -11.84
C LEU A 130 -10.18 -7.61 -13.13
N ARG A 131 -8.86 -7.53 -12.99
CA ARG A 131 -7.90 -7.67 -14.10
C ARG A 131 -6.72 -8.54 -13.71
N GLN A 132 -5.97 -9.02 -14.68
CA GLN A 132 -4.69 -9.70 -14.48
C GLN A 132 -3.75 -8.86 -13.62
N LEU A 133 -3.02 -9.54 -12.74
CA LEU A 133 -1.96 -8.91 -11.95
C LEU A 133 -0.85 -8.39 -12.87
N ARG A 134 -0.36 -7.18 -12.60
CA ARG A 134 0.70 -6.54 -13.39
C ARG A 134 2.04 -7.20 -13.15
N ASP A 135 2.94 -7.01 -14.09
CA ASP A 135 4.33 -7.44 -13.91
C ASP A 135 4.98 -6.64 -12.78
N GLY A 136 5.60 -7.35 -11.85
CA GLY A 136 6.08 -6.78 -10.58
C GLY A 136 6.37 -7.84 -9.53
N TRP A 137 6.18 -7.49 -8.28
CA TRP A 137 6.55 -8.27 -7.11
C TRP A 137 5.36 -8.41 -6.16
N LEU A 138 5.13 -9.64 -5.72
CA LEU A 138 4.09 -10.00 -4.77
C LEU A 138 4.72 -10.54 -3.50
N TYR A 139 4.31 -9.98 -2.37
CA TYR A 139 4.77 -10.33 -1.03
C TYR A 139 3.62 -10.94 -0.24
N ILE A 140 3.85 -12.11 0.33
CA ILE A 140 2.82 -12.83 1.09
C ILE A 140 3.39 -13.22 2.44
N TYR A 141 2.81 -12.69 3.50
CA TYR A 141 3.07 -13.14 4.85
C TYR A 141 2.01 -14.15 5.26
N ASP A 142 2.41 -15.38 5.56
CA ASP A 142 1.52 -16.39 6.14
C ASP A 142 1.64 -16.34 7.67
N ALA A 143 0.53 -16.04 8.34
CA ALA A 143 0.47 -15.99 9.79
C ALA A 143 0.68 -17.36 10.46
N LYS A 144 0.38 -18.46 9.76
CA LYS A 144 0.52 -19.82 10.28
C LYS A 144 1.99 -20.25 10.30
N SER A 145 2.68 -20.13 9.16
CA SER A 145 4.12 -20.44 9.06
C SER A 145 5.03 -19.34 9.63
N LYS A 146 4.48 -18.13 9.85
CA LYS A 146 5.21 -16.91 10.23
C LYS A 146 6.33 -16.57 9.25
N SER A 147 6.16 -16.91 7.97
CA SER A 147 7.14 -16.65 6.91
C SER A 147 6.63 -15.58 5.96
N LEU A 148 7.56 -14.78 5.43
CA LEU A 148 7.32 -13.83 4.35
C LEU A 148 7.89 -14.42 3.05
N ASP A 149 6.99 -14.77 2.13
CA ASP A 149 7.35 -15.22 0.80
C ASP A 149 7.42 -14.06 -0.18
N GLU A 150 8.35 -14.16 -1.12
CA GLU A 150 8.54 -13.19 -2.20
C GLU A 150 8.38 -13.87 -3.56
N TYR A 151 7.57 -13.25 -4.42
CA TYR A 151 7.29 -13.73 -5.77
C TYR A 151 7.52 -12.63 -6.80
N ASN A 152 8.12 -12.99 -7.93
CA ASN A 152 8.16 -12.17 -9.13
C ASN A 152 7.02 -12.58 -10.07
N VAL A 153 6.30 -11.60 -10.59
CA VAL A 153 5.17 -11.78 -11.51
C VAL A 153 5.58 -11.26 -12.88
N GLU A 154 5.61 -12.14 -13.87
CA GLU A 154 5.98 -11.83 -15.25
C GLU A 154 4.99 -12.50 -16.21
N GLY A 155 4.19 -11.71 -16.92
CA GLY A 155 3.10 -12.26 -17.72
C GLY A 155 2.14 -13.06 -16.83
N ASN A 156 1.83 -14.29 -17.22
CA ASN A 156 0.92 -15.16 -16.47
C ASN A 156 1.67 -16.05 -15.47
N LYS A 157 2.99 -15.86 -15.33
CA LYS A 157 3.85 -16.71 -14.52
C LYS A 157 4.31 -15.99 -13.27
N ILE A 158 4.31 -16.75 -12.18
CA ILE A 158 4.69 -16.35 -10.85
C ILE A 158 5.87 -17.23 -10.44
N THR A 159 6.94 -16.58 -10.03
CA THR A 159 8.20 -17.24 -9.70
C THR A 159 8.57 -16.92 -8.26
N GLN A 160 8.65 -17.92 -7.40
CA GLN A 160 9.07 -17.72 -6.01
C GLN A 160 10.58 -17.50 -5.93
N TYR A 161 11.00 -16.54 -5.10
CA TYR A 161 12.40 -16.33 -4.74
C TYR A 161 12.62 -16.83 -3.32
N LYS A 162 13.14 -18.06 -3.20
CA LYS A 162 13.39 -18.66 -1.90
C LYS A 162 14.74 -18.20 -1.37
N LEU A 163 14.76 -17.63 -0.17
CA LEU A 163 15.99 -17.20 0.49
C LEU A 163 16.84 -18.42 0.90
N GLY A 164 18.15 -18.32 0.71
CA GLY A 164 19.14 -19.28 1.18
C GLY A 164 19.46 -19.12 2.67
N MET A 165 20.36 -19.98 3.17
CA MET A 165 20.83 -19.97 4.57
C MET A 165 21.59 -18.69 4.94
N ALA A 166 22.27 -18.08 3.96
CA ALA A 166 22.99 -16.83 4.11
C ALA A 166 22.86 -16.04 2.80
N GLU A 167 22.11 -14.95 2.83
CA GLU A 167 21.96 -14.05 1.69
C GLU A 167 23.13 -13.05 1.66
N ASN A 168 23.58 -12.70 0.45
CA ASN A 168 24.62 -11.70 0.30
C ASN A 168 24.02 -10.29 0.40
N ILE A 169 24.27 -9.62 1.53
CA ILE A 169 23.75 -8.29 1.85
C ILE A 169 24.31 -7.20 0.91
N ASP A 170 25.50 -7.41 0.32
CA ASP A 170 26.19 -6.40 -0.49
C ASP A 170 25.45 -6.08 -1.79
N THR A 171 24.60 -6.99 -2.27
CA THR A 171 23.71 -6.77 -3.41
C THR A 171 22.27 -6.61 -2.95
N ASN A 172 21.87 -5.40 -2.56
CA ASN A 172 20.49 -5.03 -2.20
C ASN A 172 19.38 -5.47 -3.20
N ILE A 173 19.77 -5.84 -4.43
CA ILE A 173 18.85 -6.13 -5.56
C ILE A 173 18.73 -7.64 -5.85
N VAL A 174 19.76 -8.44 -5.56
CA VAL A 174 19.79 -9.88 -5.92
C VAL A 174 19.81 -10.69 -4.64
N ARG A 175 18.64 -11.22 -4.26
CA ARG A 175 18.46 -12.14 -3.14
C ARG A 175 17.63 -13.36 -3.55
N GLY A 176 17.86 -14.48 -2.88
CA GLY A 176 17.14 -15.72 -3.08
C GLY A 176 17.44 -16.41 -4.41
N ALA A 177 17.08 -17.69 -4.46
CA ALA A 177 17.15 -18.51 -5.67
C ALA A 177 15.78 -18.60 -6.33
N GLU A 178 15.76 -18.38 -7.65
CA GLU A 178 14.57 -18.56 -8.49
C GLU A 178 14.08 -20.01 -8.42
N GLN A 179 12.80 -20.19 -8.10
CA GLN A 179 12.13 -21.49 -8.08
C GLN A 179 11.36 -21.75 -9.38
N GLU A 180 10.54 -22.79 -9.39
CA GLU A 180 9.67 -23.10 -10.53
C GLU A 180 8.68 -21.96 -10.83
N LYS A 181 8.44 -21.74 -12.13
CA LYS A 181 7.46 -20.77 -12.63
C LYS A 181 6.08 -21.41 -12.70
N LYS A 182 5.15 -20.94 -11.88
CA LYS A 182 3.77 -21.44 -11.78
C LYS A 182 2.76 -20.34 -12.14
N THR A 183 1.51 -20.69 -12.45
CA THR A 183 0.45 -19.67 -12.65
C THR A 183 -0.36 -19.39 -11.38
N TYR A 184 -0.18 -20.23 -10.36
CA TYR A 184 -0.90 -20.20 -9.09
C TYR A 184 0.07 -20.26 -7.90
N LEU A 185 -0.48 -19.97 -6.73
CA LEU A 185 0.21 -20.01 -5.44
C LEU A 185 -0.47 -21.04 -4.53
N SER A 186 0.33 -21.79 -3.77
CA SER A 186 -0.14 -22.89 -2.92
C SER A 186 0.16 -22.62 -1.46
N TYR A 187 -0.85 -22.74 -0.61
CA TYR A 187 -0.75 -22.56 0.83
C TYR A 187 -1.66 -23.57 1.56
N PRO A 188 -1.40 -23.88 2.83
CA PRO A 188 -2.30 -24.73 3.62
C PRO A 188 -3.70 -24.12 3.74
N GLU A 189 -4.73 -24.96 3.73
CA GLU A 189 -6.10 -24.56 4.03
C GLU A 189 -6.18 -23.91 5.41
N GLY A 190 -6.97 -22.84 5.52
CA GLY A 190 -7.12 -22.02 6.71
C GLY A 190 -5.95 -21.07 6.99
N SER A 191 -4.93 -20.99 6.13
CA SER A 191 -3.86 -19.99 6.28
C SER A 191 -4.42 -18.57 6.14
N VAL A 192 -3.99 -17.70 7.07
CA VAL A 192 -4.31 -16.26 7.04
C VAL A 192 -3.15 -15.55 6.34
N LEU A 193 -3.39 -15.12 5.11
CA LEU A 193 -2.39 -14.49 4.26
C LEU A 193 -2.52 -12.98 4.30
N SER A 194 -1.40 -12.28 4.45
CA SER A 194 -1.30 -10.84 4.25
C SER A 194 -0.51 -10.56 2.98
N LEU A 195 -1.18 -9.97 1.98
CA LEU A 195 -0.67 -9.78 0.62
C LEU A 195 -0.33 -8.30 0.36
N CYS A 196 0.76 -8.07 -0.37
CA CYS A 196 1.10 -6.74 -0.87
C CYS A 196 1.76 -6.84 -2.24
N PHE A 197 1.26 -6.05 -3.19
CA PHE A 197 1.83 -5.94 -4.53
C PHE A 197 2.67 -4.66 -4.67
N SER A 198 3.78 -4.77 -5.39
CA SER A 198 4.67 -3.66 -5.75
C SER A 198 5.24 -3.86 -7.14
N ILE A 199 5.33 -2.82 -7.95
CA ILE A 199 5.98 -2.91 -9.27
C ILE A 199 7.49 -3.16 -9.15
N HIS A 200 8.10 -2.68 -8.07
CA HIS A 200 9.52 -2.82 -7.82
C HIS A 200 9.77 -3.78 -6.67
N ARG A 201 10.84 -4.56 -6.78
CA ARG A 201 11.32 -5.39 -5.69
C ARG A 201 11.62 -4.52 -4.48
N TRP A 202 11.13 -4.89 -3.31
CA TRP A 202 11.48 -4.24 -2.06
C TRP A 202 12.98 -4.30 -1.83
N SER A 203 13.56 -3.24 -1.25
CA SER A 203 14.93 -3.28 -0.76
C SER A 203 15.06 -4.34 0.31
N TRP A 204 16.28 -4.85 0.51
CA TRP A 204 16.56 -5.83 1.56
C TRP A 204 16.15 -5.31 2.95
N THR A 205 16.49 -4.06 3.25
CA THR A 205 16.13 -3.39 4.50
C THR A 205 14.62 -3.35 4.75
N PHE A 206 13.82 -3.11 3.71
CA PHE A 206 12.37 -3.07 3.85
C PHE A 206 11.79 -4.48 4.00
N PHE A 207 12.29 -5.44 3.23
CA PHE A 207 11.93 -6.85 3.36
C PHE A 207 12.19 -7.37 4.77
N GLU A 208 13.41 -7.18 5.30
CA GLU A 208 13.77 -7.58 6.66
C GLU A 208 12.92 -6.88 7.72
N MET A 209 12.64 -5.59 7.55
CA MET A 209 11.80 -4.85 8.49
C MET A 209 10.40 -5.46 8.59
N VAL A 210 9.79 -5.83 7.47
CA VAL A 210 8.47 -6.48 7.43
C VAL A 210 8.55 -7.91 7.99
N ALA A 211 9.54 -8.70 7.56
CA ALA A 211 9.73 -10.08 8.02
C ALA A 211 10.00 -10.16 9.53
N ASN A 212 10.76 -9.21 10.09
CA ASN A 212 11.14 -9.19 11.50
C ASN A 212 10.07 -8.59 12.41
N SER A 213 9.29 -7.61 11.92
CA SER A 213 8.26 -6.92 12.68
C SER A 213 6.89 -6.96 11.98
N PRO A 214 6.32 -8.15 11.71
CA PRO A 214 5.08 -8.29 10.96
C PRO A 214 3.92 -7.48 11.58
N ASP A 215 3.80 -7.45 12.91
CA ASP A 215 2.72 -6.74 13.63
C ASP A 215 2.63 -5.25 13.28
N LYS A 216 3.75 -4.61 12.93
CA LYS A 216 3.80 -3.18 12.59
C LYS A 216 3.44 -2.90 11.12
N HIS A 217 3.49 -3.92 10.26
CA HIS A 217 3.43 -3.78 8.82
C HIS A 217 2.21 -4.47 8.19
N ILE A 218 1.71 -5.57 8.78
CA ILE A 218 0.55 -6.31 8.29
C ILE A 218 -0.69 -5.42 8.14
N GLY A 219 -0.90 -4.45 9.03
CA GLY A 219 -2.03 -3.52 8.94
C GLY A 219 -2.03 -2.63 7.68
N ARG A 220 -0.95 -2.62 6.90
CA ARG A 220 -0.85 -1.93 5.60
C ARG A 220 -0.94 -2.90 4.41
N MET A 221 -0.98 -4.19 4.67
CA MET A 221 -1.16 -5.26 3.69
C MET A 221 -2.64 -5.65 3.64
N GLN A 222 -3.06 -6.28 2.56
CA GLN A 222 -4.41 -6.81 2.42
C GLN A 222 -4.45 -8.22 3.02
N THR A 223 -5.35 -8.47 3.97
CA THR A 223 -5.47 -9.78 4.60
C THR A 223 -6.62 -10.59 3.98
N VAL A 224 -6.36 -11.86 3.67
CA VAL A 224 -7.32 -12.84 3.14
C VAL A 224 -7.15 -14.15 3.91
N VAL A 225 -8.23 -14.90 4.11
CA VAL A 225 -8.19 -16.23 4.73
C VAL A 225 -8.47 -17.26 3.65
N LEU A 226 -7.57 -18.24 3.49
CA LEU A 226 -7.73 -19.33 2.52
C LEU A 226 -8.59 -20.45 3.09
N ASP A 227 -9.86 -20.15 3.30
CA ASP A 227 -10.88 -21.09 3.73
C ASP A 227 -12.07 -20.99 2.76
N LYS A 228 -13.15 -21.70 3.00
CA LYS A 228 -14.38 -21.67 2.21
C LYS A 228 -14.77 -20.22 1.87
N VAL A 229 -15.00 -19.98 0.58
CA VAL A 229 -15.25 -18.66 -0.02
C VAL A 229 -16.49 -17.97 0.57
N GLU A 230 -17.40 -18.72 1.19
CA GLU A 230 -18.66 -18.21 1.72
C GLU A 230 -18.45 -17.00 2.64
N ASN A 231 -18.93 -15.84 2.19
CA ASN A 231 -18.91 -14.55 2.90
C ASN A 231 -17.55 -13.88 3.07
N GLN A 232 -16.51 -14.33 2.38
CA GLN A 232 -15.20 -13.70 2.45
C GLN A 232 -15.02 -12.61 1.41
N SER A 233 -14.37 -11.51 1.81
CA SER A 233 -14.03 -10.42 0.88
C SER A 233 -12.77 -10.75 0.11
N HIS A 234 -12.69 -10.29 -1.14
CA HIS A 234 -11.52 -10.37 -2.02
C HIS A 234 -11.14 -11.76 -2.52
N ILE A 235 -11.96 -12.77 -2.25
CA ILE A 235 -11.77 -14.15 -2.69
C ILE A 235 -13.03 -14.67 -3.38
N GLY A 236 -12.85 -15.46 -4.44
CA GLY A 236 -13.93 -16.08 -5.22
C GLY A 236 -13.59 -17.50 -5.67
N SER A 237 -14.59 -18.21 -6.19
CA SER A 237 -14.39 -19.51 -6.86
C SER A 237 -13.45 -19.34 -8.06
N ILE A 238 -12.80 -20.42 -8.47
CA ILE A 238 -12.02 -20.46 -9.71
C ILE A 238 -12.86 -20.07 -10.94
N ASP A 239 -14.16 -20.35 -10.91
CA ASP A 239 -15.09 -19.99 -12.00
C ASP A 239 -15.16 -18.48 -12.24
N ALA A 240 -14.87 -17.66 -11.22
CA ALA A 240 -14.83 -16.21 -11.35
C ALA A 240 -13.74 -15.72 -12.32
N LEU A 241 -12.78 -16.58 -12.73
CA LEU A 241 -11.79 -16.24 -13.75
C LEU A 241 -12.42 -15.85 -15.09
N SER A 242 -13.57 -16.43 -15.46
CA SER A 242 -14.26 -16.07 -16.70
C SER A 242 -14.89 -14.68 -16.68
N GLU A 243 -15.00 -14.07 -15.50
CA GLU A 243 -15.54 -12.72 -15.29
C GLU A 243 -14.43 -11.68 -15.05
N VAL A 244 -13.15 -12.09 -15.17
CA VAL A 244 -12.01 -11.17 -15.10
C VAL A 244 -11.82 -10.49 -16.46
N ALA A 245 -11.82 -9.17 -16.47
CA ALA A 245 -12.04 -8.37 -17.68
C ALA A 245 -10.96 -8.50 -18.77
N ASP A 246 -9.77 -9.00 -18.47
CA ASP A 246 -8.70 -9.26 -19.44
C ASP A 246 -8.24 -10.73 -19.44
N ILE A 247 -9.12 -11.64 -19.03
CA ILE A 247 -8.95 -13.10 -19.13
C ILE A 247 -10.14 -13.67 -19.91
N GLU A 248 -9.88 -14.38 -21.00
CA GLU A 248 -10.91 -14.84 -21.94
C GLU A 248 -10.69 -16.30 -22.37
N ASN A 249 -11.73 -16.94 -22.90
CA ASN A 249 -11.61 -18.28 -23.49
C ASN A 249 -10.84 -18.28 -24.83
N ALA A 250 -10.82 -17.13 -25.51
CA ALA A 250 -10.16 -16.97 -26.80
C ALA A 250 -9.54 -15.58 -26.90
N VAL A 251 -8.57 -15.43 -27.82
CA VAL A 251 -7.93 -14.14 -28.08
C VAL A 251 -8.99 -13.14 -28.58
N CYS A 252 -9.23 -12.09 -27.80
CA CYS A 252 -10.12 -10.99 -28.12
C CYS A 252 -9.31 -9.70 -28.36
N ASP A 253 -9.69 -8.92 -29.37
CA ASP A 253 -9.01 -7.67 -29.77
C ASP A 253 -10.06 -6.56 -29.95
N ASP A 254 -10.65 -6.15 -28.84
CA ASP A 254 -11.68 -5.11 -28.74
C ASP A 254 -11.14 -3.76 -28.24
N GLN A 255 -9.82 -3.64 -28.07
CA GLN A 255 -9.16 -2.42 -27.54
C GLN A 255 -9.63 -2.03 -26.14
N ARG A 256 -10.16 -2.98 -25.35
CA ARG A 256 -10.51 -2.74 -23.94
C ARG A 256 -9.34 -2.16 -23.15
N PHE A 257 -9.69 -1.29 -22.22
CA PHE A 257 -8.83 -0.50 -21.36
C PHE A 257 -7.89 0.45 -22.10
N ALA A 258 -8.32 1.02 -23.23
CA ALA A 258 -7.54 2.00 -24.00
C ALA A 258 -7.17 3.26 -23.19
N PHE A 259 -7.97 3.61 -22.18
CA PHE A 259 -7.76 4.77 -21.31
C PHE A 259 -7.14 4.43 -19.95
N SER A 260 -6.71 3.18 -19.74
CA SER A 260 -5.99 2.75 -18.53
C SER A 260 -4.48 2.98 -18.67
N CYS A 261 -3.80 3.12 -17.53
CA CYS A 261 -2.35 3.13 -17.43
C CYS A 261 -1.69 1.82 -17.90
N LEU A 262 -2.47 0.72 -17.97
CA LEU A 262 -2.02 -0.58 -18.45
C LEU A 262 -2.84 -1.04 -19.66
N LEU A 263 -2.26 -0.84 -20.83
CA LEU A 263 -2.88 -1.18 -22.10
C LEU A 263 -2.78 -2.68 -22.38
N THR A 264 -3.85 -3.22 -22.96
CA THR A 264 -3.87 -4.60 -23.48
C THR A 264 -3.14 -4.73 -24.81
N LYS A 265 -2.98 -3.61 -25.54
CA LYS A 265 -2.35 -3.56 -26.86
C LYS A 265 -1.62 -2.24 -27.09
N ALA A 266 -0.59 -2.29 -27.94
CA ALA A 266 0.12 -1.09 -28.38
C ALA A 266 -0.84 -0.16 -29.15
N PRO A 267 -0.81 1.17 -28.89
CA PRO A 267 -1.50 2.13 -29.75
C PRO A 267 -0.93 2.04 -31.16
N LYS A 268 -1.80 2.05 -32.18
CA LYS A 268 -1.39 1.86 -33.58
C LYS A 268 -0.47 2.98 -34.12
N ASP A 269 -0.45 4.15 -33.48
CA ASP A 269 0.21 5.37 -34.00
C ASP A 269 1.04 6.13 -32.93
N SER A 270 1.77 5.42 -32.06
CA SER A 270 2.59 6.08 -31.01
C SER A 270 4.08 6.10 -31.35
N ASP A 271 4.65 7.30 -31.54
CA ASP A 271 6.10 7.59 -31.55
C ASP A 271 6.73 7.56 -30.14
N SER A 272 5.95 7.25 -29.11
CA SER A 272 6.41 7.19 -27.72
C SER A 272 7.07 5.83 -27.43
N PRO A 273 8.00 5.75 -26.45
CA PRO A 273 8.55 4.46 -26.03
C PRO A 273 7.41 3.48 -25.69
N PRO A 274 7.57 2.18 -26.00
CA PRO A 274 6.50 1.21 -25.82
C PRO A 274 6.00 1.24 -24.38
N ALA A 275 4.73 1.58 -24.21
CA ALA A 275 4.05 1.47 -22.91
C ALA A 275 4.17 0.03 -22.40
N LYS A 276 4.17 -0.17 -21.08
CA LYS A 276 4.08 -1.52 -20.52
C LYS A 276 2.73 -2.12 -20.93
N LEU A 277 2.78 -3.20 -21.70
CA LEU A 277 1.59 -3.89 -22.20
C LEU A 277 1.32 -5.15 -21.37
N LYS A 278 0.05 -5.44 -21.14
CA LYS A 278 -0.41 -6.69 -20.55
C LYS A 278 -1.50 -7.28 -21.44
N PRO A 279 -1.15 -8.17 -22.38
CA PRO A 279 -2.13 -8.71 -23.32
C PRO A 279 -3.18 -9.55 -22.61
N VAL A 280 -4.34 -9.72 -23.27
CA VAL A 280 -5.43 -10.58 -22.80
C VAL A 280 -4.90 -12.01 -22.64
N ALA A 281 -5.14 -12.60 -21.46
CA ALA A 281 -4.74 -13.96 -21.15
C ALA A 281 -5.83 -14.97 -21.52
N ILE A 282 -5.42 -16.19 -21.83
CA ILE A 282 -6.33 -17.29 -22.11
C ILE A 282 -6.58 -18.06 -20.80
N ILE A 283 -7.85 -18.36 -20.50
CA ILE A 283 -8.25 -19.08 -19.27
C ILE A 283 -7.50 -20.41 -19.15
N ASP A 284 -7.44 -21.19 -20.24
CA ASP A 284 -6.77 -22.49 -20.28
C ASP A 284 -5.27 -22.40 -19.93
N ASP A 285 -4.59 -21.31 -20.29
CA ASP A 285 -3.17 -21.11 -19.95
C ASP A 285 -2.96 -20.95 -18.43
N LEU A 286 -3.98 -20.47 -17.71
CA LEU A 286 -3.95 -20.25 -16.27
C LEU A 286 -4.37 -21.49 -15.49
N THR A 287 -5.42 -22.18 -15.96
CA THR A 287 -6.04 -23.31 -15.25
C THR A 287 -5.37 -24.66 -15.54
N SER A 288 -4.76 -24.84 -16.71
CA SER A 288 -4.14 -26.13 -17.11
C SER A 288 -3.00 -26.61 -16.20
N SER A 289 -2.38 -25.70 -15.43
CA SER A 289 -1.32 -26.07 -14.49
C SER A 289 -1.81 -26.39 -13.08
N LEU A 290 -3.10 -26.16 -12.80
CA LEU A 290 -3.69 -26.44 -11.50
C LEU A 290 -3.83 -27.96 -11.28
N PRO A 291 -3.53 -28.45 -10.06
CA PRO A 291 -3.79 -29.85 -9.72
C PRO A 291 -5.30 -30.09 -9.57
N GLU A 292 -5.84 -31.10 -10.27
CA GLU A 292 -7.28 -31.42 -10.29
C GLU A 292 -7.84 -31.85 -8.92
N GLU A 293 -6.98 -32.31 -7.99
CA GLU A 293 -7.37 -32.83 -6.68
C GLU A 293 -7.46 -31.75 -5.59
N GLU A 294 -6.94 -30.54 -5.84
CA GLU A 294 -6.85 -29.46 -4.84
C GLU A 294 -7.81 -28.32 -5.17
N THR A 295 -8.41 -27.74 -4.12
CA THR A 295 -9.28 -26.57 -4.26
C THR A 295 -8.49 -25.36 -4.76
N ALA A 296 -9.06 -24.65 -5.75
CA ALA A 296 -8.48 -23.46 -6.34
C ALA A 296 -9.41 -22.24 -6.20
N TYR A 297 -8.83 -21.06 -5.94
CA TYR A 297 -9.55 -19.81 -5.76
C TYR A 297 -8.99 -18.68 -6.64
N VAL A 298 -9.78 -17.62 -6.79
CA VAL A 298 -9.31 -16.33 -7.32
C VAL A 298 -9.19 -15.35 -6.15
N VAL A 299 -8.04 -14.70 -6.01
CA VAL A 299 -7.80 -13.69 -4.96
C VAL A 299 -7.49 -12.35 -5.61
N ALA A 300 -8.30 -11.34 -5.33
CA ALA A 300 -8.08 -9.98 -5.85
C ALA A 300 -7.20 -9.18 -4.91
N ILE A 301 -6.15 -8.57 -5.46
CA ILE A 301 -5.12 -7.82 -4.73
C ILE A 301 -5.26 -6.32 -5.03
N ASN A 302 -5.04 -5.50 -4.01
CA ASN A 302 -5.00 -4.05 -4.15
C ASN A 302 -3.74 -3.58 -4.87
N ASP A 303 -3.91 -2.80 -5.95
CA ASP A 303 -2.82 -2.13 -6.65
C ASP A 303 -3.01 -0.61 -6.61
N HIS A 304 -2.61 -0.01 -5.49
CA HIS A 304 -2.77 1.43 -5.26
C HIS A 304 -2.07 2.29 -6.32
N LYS A 305 -0.97 1.81 -6.91
CA LYS A 305 -0.24 2.56 -7.92
C LYS A 305 -1.04 2.60 -9.23
N ALA A 306 -1.64 1.47 -9.64
CA ALA A 306 -2.51 1.44 -10.82
C ALA A 306 -3.67 2.42 -10.64
N ASP A 307 -4.36 2.35 -9.50
CA ASP A 307 -5.50 3.22 -9.23
C ASP A 307 -5.14 4.71 -9.34
N ILE A 308 -3.99 5.11 -8.79
CA ILE A 308 -3.51 6.50 -8.87
C ILE A 308 -3.19 6.89 -10.33
N GLU A 309 -2.55 5.99 -11.08
CA GLU A 309 -2.19 6.23 -12.48
C GLU A 309 -3.42 6.29 -13.40
N ASP A 310 -4.40 5.41 -13.19
CA ASP A 310 -5.67 5.37 -13.90
C ASP A 310 -6.47 6.65 -13.62
N LEU A 311 -6.65 7.03 -12.34
CA LEU A 311 -7.31 8.28 -11.96
C LEU A 311 -6.60 9.52 -12.54
N ALA A 312 -5.26 9.54 -12.54
CA ALA A 312 -4.49 10.63 -13.14
C ALA A 312 -4.68 10.70 -14.66
N THR A 313 -4.83 9.55 -15.32
CA THR A 313 -5.09 9.47 -16.76
C THR A 313 -6.48 10.02 -17.09
N THR A 314 -7.51 9.64 -16.33
CA THR A 314 -8.85 10.22 -16.44
C THR A 314 -8.83 11.74 -16.24
N LEU A 315 -8.10 12.25 -15.24
CA LEU A 315 -7.99 13.68 -14.98
C LEU A 315 -7.28 14.44 -16.12
N ARG A 316 -6.27 13.85 -16.76
CA ARG A 316 -5.57 14.45 -17.91
C ARG A 316 -6.46 14.52 -19.17
N ALA A 317 -7.40 13.60 -19.32
CA ALA A 317 -8.36 13.62 -20.43
C ALA A 317 -9.42 14.73 -20.29
N LEU A 318 -9.69 15.22 -19.06
CA LEU A 318 -10.68 16.29 -18.82
C LEU A 318 -10.39 17.61 -19.57
N PRO A 319 -9.18 18.21 -19.53
CA PRO A 319 -8.91 19.44 -20.29
C PRO A 319 -9.01 19.26 -21.81
N ALA A 320 -8.74 18.07 -22.36
CA ALA A 320 -8.94 17.78 -23.78
C ALA A 320 -10.44 17.82 -24.17
N ASN A 321 -11.33 17.37 -23.27
CA ASN A 321 -12.78 17.48 -23.44
C ASN A 321 -13.28 18.94 -23.34
N PHE A 322 -12.63 19.79 -22.55
CA PHE A 322 -12.94 21.22 -22.50
C PHE A 322 -12.47 22.00 -23.74
N GLU A 323 -11.40 21.57 -24.41
CA GLU A 323 -10.97 22.14 -25.69
C GLU A 323 -11.87 21.71 -26.87
N CYS A 324 -12.39 20.46 -26.87
CA CYS A 324 -13.40 20.01 -27.83
C CYS A 324 -14.70 20.85 -27.75
N LEU A 325 -15.11 21.24 -26.54
CA LEU A 325 -16.23 22.16 -26.33
C LEU A 325 -15.96 23.60 -26.80
N ARG A 326 -14.69 24.00 -26.97
CA ARG A 326 -14.31 25.30 -27.54
C ARG A 326 -14.18 25.28 -29.07
N SER A 327 -13.81 24.15 -29.67
CA SER A 327 -13.66 24.03 -31.13
C SER A 327 -14.99 23.82 -31.86
N ASN A 328 -16.03 23.33 -31.18
CA ASN A 328 -17.39 23.20 -31.73
C ASN A 328 -18.28 24.45 -31.55
N SER A 329 -17.72 25.62 -31.20
CA SER A 329 -18.47 26.88 -31.18
C SER A 329 -18.55 27.52 -32.57
N ALA A 330 -19.18 26.81 -33.50
CA ALA A 330 -19.73 27.40 -34.72
C ALA A 330 -21.08 26.76 -35.05
N ILE A 331 -21.99 26.64 -34.08
CA ILE A 331 -23.45 26.74 -34.27
C ILE A 331 -24.13 26.93 -32.90
N SER A 332 -24.87 28.04 -32.81
CA SER A 332 -25.98 28.32 -31.89
C SER A 332 -25.69 28.45 -30.39
N GLY A 333 -25.48 29.71 -29.97
CA GLY A 333 -25.70 30.13 -28.59
C GLY A 333 -27.19 30.08 -28.23
N CYS A 334 -27.59 29.12 -27.39
CA CYS A 334 -28.78 29.27 -26.54
C CYS A 334 -28.88 28.31 -25.34
N LEU A 335 -28.07 27.25 -25.21
CA LEU A 335 -28.26 26.26 -24.12
C LEU A 335 -27.30 26.38 -22.92
N CYS A 336 -26.42 27.39 -22.90
CA CYS A 336 -25.40 27.52 -21.83
C CYS A 336 -25.90 28.21 -20.53
N ARG A 337 -27.22 28.30 -20.28
CA ARG A 337 -27.76 28.91 -19.04
C ARG A 337 -28.39 27.95 -18.04
N GLN A 338 -28.58 26.67 -18.37
CA GLN A 338 -29.30 25.75 -17.47
C GLN A 338 -28.42 24.85 -16.60
N SER A 339 -27.20 24.49 -16.99
CA SER A 339 -26.35 23.63 -16.13
C SER A 339 -25.44 24.38 -15.14
N CYS A 340 -25.17 25.67 -15.32
CA CYS A 340 -24.34 26.43 -14.37
C CYS A 340 -25.09 26.93 -13.12
N SER A 341 -26.41 26.74 -13.01
CA SER A 341 -27.20 27.25 -11.87
C SER A 341 -27.32 26.27 -10.69
N SER A 342 -26.88 25.02 -10.81
CA SER A 342 -27.09 24.01 -9.77
C SER A 342 -25.88 23.75 -8.85
N VAL A 343 -24.71 24.37 -9.10
CA VAL A 343 -23.49 24.12 -8.29
C VAL A 343 -23.10 25.31 -7.41
N CYS A 344 -23.72 26.47 -7.57
CA CYS A 344 -23.41 27.64 -6.73
C CYS A 344 -24.69 28.32 -6.26
N LEU A 345 -25.19 27.95 -5.08
CA LEU A 345 -25.94 28.84 -4.16
C LEU A 345 -26.21 28.11 -2.83
N VAL A 346 -25.22 28.11 -1.94
CA VAL A 346 -25.46 28.03 -0.50
C VAL A 346 -25.63 29.48 -0.01
N PRO A 347 -26.79 29.89 0.56
CA PRO A 347 -26.99 31.27 0.97
C PRO A 347 -26.22 31.57 2.26
N ARG A 348 -25.32 32.56 2.20
CA ARG A 348 -24.73 33.22 3.37
C ARG A 348 -25.83 33.91 4.18
N LYS A 349 -26.05 33.50 5.43
CA LYS A 349 -26.85 34.27 6.39
C LYS A 349 -26.06 35.51 6.82
N THR A 350 -26.59 36.68 6.48
CA THR A 350 -26.10 38.00 6.92
C THR A 350 -26.52 38.23 8.37
N LEU A 351 -25.55 38.42 9.27
CA LEU A 351 -25.77 38.95 10.62
C LEU A 351 -25.93 40.48 10.53
N THR A 352 -27.14 40.97 10.77
CA THR A 352 -27.42 42.40 10.96
C THR A 352 -27.34 42.76 12.44
N PHE A 353 -26.37 43.61 12.80
CA PHE A 353 -26.38 44.34 14.07
C PHE A 353 -27.35 45.52 13.94
N HIS A 354 -28.36 45.57 14.81
CA HIS A 354 -29.11 46.79 15.10
C HIS A 354 -28.70 47.30 16.48
N ALA A 355 -28.16 48.51 16.52
CA ALA A 355 -28.04 49.30 17.74
C ALA A 355 -29.38 49.98 18.01
N LEU A 356 -29.96 49.69 19.17
CA LEU A 356 -30.60 50.63 20.12
C LEU A 356 -30.91 49.87 21.41
#